data_AF-A0A7R9XRS6-F1
#
_entry.id   AF-A0A7R9XRS6-F1
#
_cell.length_a   1.000
_cell.length_b   1.000
_cell.length_c   1.000
_cell.angle_alpha   90.00
_cell.angle_beta   90.00
_cell.angle_gamma   90.00
#
_symmetry.space_group_name_H-M   'P 1'
#
loop_
_entity.id
_entity.type
_entity.pdbx_description
1 polymer ?
#
loop_
_entity_poly.entity_id
_entity_poly.type
_entity_poly.pdbx_seq_one_letter_code
_entity_poly.pdbx_strand_id
1 'polypeptide(L)'
;SLLFKLVSPQGSVSPEHFREVYTSKYRKVRIYEVVNVDEGSKAWVADPANRMCDNADGTGFCPGAYPPALKKFPSIIKPAYKVPAWIKAKRAAAKSTKSAAKDEL
;
A
#
# COMPACT_ATOMS: atom_id res chain seq x y z
N SER A 1 2.58 -14.78 -0.06
CA SER A 1 2.55 -14.63 -1.52
C SER A 1 1.89 -13.30 -1.89
N LEU A 2 2.31 -12.65 -2.98
CA LEU A 2 1.69 -11.42 -3.47
C LEU A 2 0.55 -11.79 -4.42
N LEU A 3 -0.67 -11.29 -4.16
CA LEU A 3 -1.84 -11.61 -4.95
C LEU A 3 -2.29 -10.41 -5.80
N PHE A 4 -2.63 -10.68 -7.05
CA PHE A 4 -3.20 -9.72 -7.99
C PHE A 4 -4.63 -10.12 -8.34
N LYS A 5 -5.56 -9.18 -8.17
CA LYS A 5 -6.98 -9.38 -8.47
C LYS A 5 -7.31 -8.73 -9.81
N LEU A 6 -7.78 -9.54 -10.77
CA LEU A 6 -8.34 -9.06 -12.02
C LEU A 6 -9.87 -9.08 -11.94
N VAL A 7 -10.49 -7.91 -12.06
CA VAL A 7 -11.96 -7.73 -12.07
C VAL A 7 -12.37 -7.33 -13.47
N SER A 8 -12.43 -8.31 -14.36
CA SER A 8 -12.95 -8.14 -15.71
C SER A 8 -13.24 -9.52 -16.32
N PRO A 9 -14.34 -9.69 -17.05
CA PRO A 9 -14.56 -10.89 -17.86
C PRO A 9 -13.52 -11.02 -18.99
N GLN A 10 -13.00 -9.89 -19.46
CA GLN A 10 -12.04 -9.77 -20.55
C GLN A 10 -10.69 -9.27 -20.03
N GLY A 11 -9.60 -9.91 -20.45
CA GLY A 11 -8.24 -9.50 -20.08
C GLY A 11 -7.33 -10.69 -19.83
N SER A 12 -6.06 -10.48 -20.14
CA SER A 12 -4.98 -11.44 -19.91
C SER A 12 -3.88 -10.79 -19.08
N VAL A 13 -3.11 -11.63 -18.42
CA VAL A 13 -1.90 -11.26 -17.68
C VAL A 13 -0.71 -11.98 -18.30
N SER A 14 0.50 -11.46 -18.09
CA SER A 14 1.71 -12.14 -18.58
C SER A 14 1.87 -13.49 -17.86
N PRO A 15 1.97 -14.62 -18.58
CA PRO A 15 2.12 -15.93 -17.96
C PRO A 15 3.45 -16.10 -17.21
N GLU A 16 4.47 -15.31 -17.56
CA GLU A 16 5.81 -15.36 -16.94
C GLU A 16 5.84 -14.74 -15.54
N HIS A 17 4.88 -13.86 -15.23
CA HIS A 17 4.84 -13.10 -13.98
C HIS A 17 3.59 -13.38 -13.14
N PHE A 18 2.59 -14.06 -13.70
CA PHE A 18 1.31 -14.31 -13.03
C PHE A 18 0.87 -15.77 -13.18
N ARG A 19 0.64 -16.41 -12.04
CA ARG A 19 0.06 -17.77 -11.95
C ARG A 19 -1.35 -17.68 -11.43
N GLU A 20 -2.35 -18.14 -12.18
CA GLU A 20 -3.73 -18.15 -11.72
C GLU A 20 -3.89 -19.11 -10.55
N VAL A 21 -4.46 -18.64 -9.43
CA VAL A 21 -4.69 -19.44 -8.22
C VAL A 21 -6.16 -19.60 -7.88
N TYR A 22 -7.02 -18.70 -8.40
CA TYR A 22 -8.46 -18.80 -8.20
C TYR A 22 -9.23 -18.09 -9.31
N THR A 23 -10.35 -18.67 -9.72
CA THR A 23 -11.30 -18.07 -10.64
C THR A 23 -12.72 -18.29 -10.13
N SER A 24 -13.51 -17.21 -10.08
CA SER A 24 -14.90 -17.29 -9.64
C SER A 24 -15.80 -17.97 -10.69
N LYS A 25 -16.94 -18.51 -10.26
CA LYS A 25 -17.89 -19.29 -11.08
C LYS A 25 -18.22 -18.67 -12.45
N TYR A 26 -18.31 -17.34 -12.52
CA TYR A 26 -18.66 -16.60 -13.74
C TYR A 26 -17.48 -15.81 -14.34
N ARG A 27 -16.25 -16.14 -13.94
CA ARG A 27 -14.99 -15.45 -14.32
C ARG A 27 -15.00 -13.93 -14.08
N LYS A 28 -15.88 -13.43 -13.22
CA LYS A 28 -15.94 -12.01 -12.85
C LYS A 28 -14.72 -11.58 -12.02
N VAL A 29 -14.11 -12.52 -11.32
CA VAL A 29 -12.94 -12.31 -10.48
C VAL A 29 -11.97 -13.45 -10.73
N ARG A 30 -10.74 -13.10 -11.09
CA ARG A 30 -9.61 -14.01 -11.20
C ARG A 30 -8.53 -13.50 -10.25
N ILE A 31 -7.94 -14.38 -9.47
CA ILE A 31 -6.86 -14.07 -8.54
C ILE A 31 -5.62 -14.80 -9.03
N TYR A 32 -4.54 -14.05 -9.15
CA TYR A 32 -3.25 -14.51 -9.57
C TYR A 32 -2.25 -14.35 -8.44
N GLU A 33 -1.33 -15.29 -8.33
CA GLU A 33 -0.10 -15.11 -7.60
C GLU A 33 0.95 -14.47 -8.51
N VAL A 34 1.61 -13.43 -8.02
CA VAL A 34 2.73 -12.79 -8.72
C VAL A 34 3.99 -13.62 -8.47
N VAL A 35 4.54 -14.19 -9.54
CA VAL A 35 5.74 -15.03 -9.53
C VAL A 35 6.97 -14.27 -10.05
N ASN A 36 8.16 -14.83 -9.84
CA ASN A 36 9.43 -14.24 -10.28
C ASN A 36 9.68 -12.80 -9.78
N VAL A 37 9.17 -12.51 -8.57
CA VAL A 37 9.41 -11.22 -7.91
C VAL A 37 10.80 -11.22 -7.27
N ASP A 38 11.57 -10.18 -7.58
CA ASP A 38 12.89 -9.90 -7.02
C ASP A 38 12.94 -10.04 -5.49
N GLU A 39 13.91 -10.81 -4.98
CA GLU A 39 14.02 -11.14 -3.57
C GLU A 39 14.40 -9.91 -2.73
N GLY A 40 15.25 -9.03 -3.24
CA GLY A 40 15.61 -7.78 -2.57
C GLY A 40 14.40 -6.88 -2.36
N SER A 41 13.53 -6.78 -3.35
CA SER A 41 12.26 -6.05 -3.26
C SER A 41 11.31 -6.68 -2.25
N LYS A 42 11.23 -8.03 -2.17
CA LYS A 42 10.43 -8.71 -1.13
C LYS A 42 10.95 -8.45 0.27
N ALA A 43 12.26 -8.58 0.47
CA ALA A 43 12.91 -8.35 1.77
C ALA A 43 12.68 -6.91 2.24
N TRP A 44 12.82 -5.94 1.33
CA TRP A 44 12.60 -4.53 1.63
C TRP A 44 11.15 -4.23 2.08
N VAL A 45 10.14 -4.81 1.42
CA VAL A 45 8.73 -4.63 1.81
C VAL A 45 8.39 -5.37 3.11
N ALA A 46 9.06 -6.50 3.37
CA ALA A 46 8.85 -7.28 4.59
C ALA A 46 9.33 -6.55 5.85
N ASP A 47 10.41 -5.78 5.73
CA ASP A 47 10.98 -4.98 6.82
C ASP A 47 10.00 -3.91 7.32
N PRO A 48 9.55 -4.00 8.59
CA PRO A 48 8.65 -3.01 9.19
C PRO A 48 9.19 -1.58 9.20
N ALA A 49 10.52 -1.40 9.21
CA ALA A 49 11.14 -0.07 9.21
C ALA A 49 10.87 0.70 7.91
N ASN A 50 10.60 0.00 6.81
CA ASN A 50 10.27 0.61 5.51
C ASN A 50 8.78 0.96 5.37
N ARG A 51 7.96 0.65 6.38
CA ARG A 51 6.53 1.00 6.38
C ARG A 51 6.39 2.46 6.79
N MET A 52 5.96 3.29 5.85
CA MET A 52 5.49 4.64 6.14
C MET A 52 4.09 4.53 6.76
N CYS A 53 4.01 4.41 8.08
CA CYS A 53 2.76 4.36 8.84
C CYS A 53 2.44 5.72 9.43
N ASP A 54 1.21 6.17 9.26
CA ASP A 54 0.70 7.41 9.82
C ASP A 54 -0.28 7.10 10.95
N ASN A 55 0.27 6.92 12.15
CA ASN A 55 -0.51 6.51 13.33
C ASN A 55 -1.21 7.69 14.05
N ALA A 56 -1.32 8.86 13.41
CA ALA A 56 -1.77 10.08 14.06
C ALA A 56 -3.29 10.13 14.34
N ASP A 57 -4.09 9.34 13.64
CA ASP A 57 -5.57 9.38 13.68
C ASP A 57 -6.21 8.08 14.21
N GLY A 58 -5.41 7.12 14.67
CA GLY A 58 -5.88 5.82 15.16
C GLY A 58 -6.41 4.88 14.06
N THR A 59 -6.36 5.30 12.78
CA THR A 59 -6.84 4.48 11.65
C THR A 59 -5.85 3.42 11.20
N GLY A 60 -4.60 3.48 11.69
CA GLY A 60 -3.53 2.53 11.35
C GLY A 60 -3.15 2.55 9.86
N PHE A 61 -3.38 3.67 9.17
CA PHE A 61 -3.12 3.77 7.74
C PHE A 61 -1.62 3.81 7.44
N CYS A 62 -1.14 2.79 6.73
CA CYS A 62 0.25 2.70 6.28
C CYS A 62 0.28 2.66 4.75
N PRO A 63 0.43 3.81 4.05
CA PRO A 63 0.54 3.82 2.59
C PRO A 63 1.76 3.03 2.08
N GLY A 64 2.75 2.78 2.94
CA GLY A 64 4.01 2.14 2.57
C GLY A 64 4.87 3.04 1.69
N ALA A 65 6.11 2.62 1.44
CA ALA A 65 6.95 3.21 0.42
C ALA A 65 7.22 2.20 -0.69
N TYR A 66 7.60 2.69 -1.87
CA TYR A 66 8.03 1.82 -2.95
C TYR A 66 9.49 1.37 -2.73
N PRO A 67 9.85 0.13 -3.09
CA PRO A 67 11.24 -0.34 -3.06
C PRO A 67 12.18 0.58 -3.87
N PRO A 68 13.45 0.75 -3.45
CA PRO A 68 14.42 1.58 -4.16
C PRO A 68 14.62 1.22 -5.63
N ALA A 69 14.45 -0.06 -5.99
CA ALA A 69 14.55 -0.55 -7.36
C ALA A 69 13.56 0.14 -8.33
N LEU A 70 12.39 0.56 -7.82
CA LEU A 70 11.36 1.22 -8.64
C LEU A 70 11.64 2.70 -8.90
N LYS A 71 12.63 3.32 -8.24
CA LYS A 71 13.01 4.73 -8.47
C LYS A 71 13.39 5.01 -9.93
N LYS A 72 13.85 3.99 -10.66
CA LYS A 72 14.18 4.07 -12.09
C LYS A 72 12.94 4.18 -12.98
N PHE A 73 11.75 3.89 -12.45
CA PHE A 73 10.47 3.88 -13.17
C PHE A 73 9.47 4.86 -12.54
N PRO A 74 9.73 6.18 -12.64
CA PRO A 74 8.93 7.21 -11.95
C PRO A 74 7.46 7.25 -12.42
N SER A 75 7.17 6.78 -13.64
CA SER A 75 5.80 6.68 -14.16
C SER A 75 4.94 5.65 -13.43
N ILE A 76 5.55 4.63 -12.81
CA ILE A 76 4.87 3.57 -12.07
C ILE A 76 4.67 3.97 -10.60
N ILE A 77 5.56 4.84 -10.09
CA ILE A 77 5.46 5.41 -8.75
C ILE A 77 4.30 6.40 -8.74
N LYS A 78 3.14 5.96 -8.23
CA LYS A 78 2.07 6.89 -7.91
C LYS A 78 2.56 7.83 -6.81
N PRO A 79 2.26 9.13 -6.88
CA PRO A 79 2.59 10.02 -5.78
C PRO A 79 1.97 9.43 -4.51
N ALA A 80 2.78 9.35 -3.45
CA ALA A 80 2.31 8.88 -2.15
C ALA A 80 1.00 9.60 -1.82
N TYR A 81 0.02 8.84 -1.32
CA TYR A 81 -1.31 9.34 -0.98
C TYR A 81 -1.20 10.70 -0.28
N LYS A 82 -1.66 11.76 -0.96
CA LYS A 82 -1.68 13.11 -0.39
C LYS A 82 -2.79 13.15 0.63
N VAL A 83 -2.41 13.19 1.91
CA VAL A 83 -3.35 13.29 3.02
C VAL A 83 -4.27 14.50 2.80
N PRO A 84 -5.61 14.32 2.75
CA PRO A 84 -6.53 15.42 2.56
C PRO A 84 -6.40 16.50 3.63
N ALA A 85 -6.62 17.76 3.25
CA ALA A 85 -6.49 18.91 4.15
C ALA A 85 -7.34 18.78 5.43
N TRP A 86 -8.52 18.16 5.35
CA TRP A 86 -9.40 17.93 6.50
C TRP A 86 -8.83 16.92 7.51
N ILE A 87 -8.13 15.88 7.06
CA ILE A 87 -7.37 14.97 7.94
C ILE A 87 -6.23 15.75 8.60
N LYS A 88 -5.49 16.55 7.83
CA LYS A 88 -4.37 17.36 8.34
C LYS A 88 -4.83 18.35 9.41
N ALA A 89 -6.00 18.98 9.22
CA ALA A 89 -6.61 19.89 10.19
C ALA A 89 -7.04 19.16 11.48
N LYS A 90 -7.69 17.99 11.36
CA LYS A 90 -8.03 17.15 12.53
C LYS A 90 -6.80 16.77 13.35
N ARG A 91 -5.67 16.48 12.68
CA ARG A 91 -4.40 16.15 13.34
C ARG A 91 -3.78 17.34 14.06
N ALA A 92 -3.82 18.53 13.45
CA ALA A 92 -3.34 19.75 14.11
C ALA A 92 -4.14 20.05 15.39
N ALA A 93 -5.46 19.90 15.32
CA ALA A 93 -6.35 20.07 16.46
C ALA A 93 -6.12 19.01 17.57
N ALA A 94 -6.00 17.73 17.20
CA ALA A 94 -5.73 16.65 18.16
C ALA A 94 -4.34 16.77 18.82
N LYS A 95 -3.37 17.36 18.12
CA LYS A 95 -2.05 17.65 18.68
C LYS A 95 -2.12 18.79 19.69
N SER A 96 -2.84 19.88 19.42
CA SER A 96 -2.95 20.99 20.36
C SER A 96 -3.66 20.59 21.65
N THR A 97 -4.71 19.76 21.57
CA THR A 97 -5.42 19.26 22.76
C THR A 97 -4.58 18.31 23.60
N LYS A 98 -3.78 17.43 22.98
CA LYS A 98 -2.81 16.59 23.70
C LYS A 98 -1.68 17.38 24.35
N SER A 99 -1.21 18.46 23.72
CA SER A 99 -0.22 19.36 24.32
C SER A 99 -0.79 20.07 25.55
N ALA A 100 -2.00 20.64 25.43
CA ALA A 100 -2.67 21.34 26.52
C ALA A 100 -2.93 20.43 27.73
N ALA A 101 -3.36 19.18 27.50
CA ALA A 101 -3.58 18.21 28.57
C ALA A 101 -2.28 17.70 29.24
N LYS A 102 -1.10 17.94 28.62
CA LYS A 102 0.20 17.57 29.19
C LYS A 102 0.82 18.71 30.03
N ASP A 103 0.45 19.96 29.77
CA ASP A 103 0.88 21.12 30.56
C ASP A 103 0.06 21.31 31.85
N GLU A 104 -1.10 20.66 31.99
CA GLU A 104 -1.95 20.70 33.21
C GLU A 104 -1.68 19.57 34.22
N LEU A 105 -0.65 18.74 34.00
CA LEU A 105 -0.22 17.66 34.92
C LEU A 105 1.23 17.89 35.39
#